data_AF-A0ABC8UR73-F1
#
_entry.id   AF-A0ABC8UR73-F1
#
_cell.length_a   1.000
_cell.length_b   1.000
_cell.length_c   1.000
_cell.angle_alpha   90.00
_cell.angle_beta   90.00
_cell.angle_gamma   90.00
#
_symmetry.space_group_name_H-M   'P 1'
#
loop_
_entity.id
_entity.type
_entity.pdbx_description
1 polymer ?
#
loop_
_entity_poly.entity_id
_entity_poly.type
_entity_poly.pdbx_seq_one_letter_code
_entity_poly.pdbx_strand_id
1 'polypeptide(L)'
;VSGMPTFCIPVQDGGVGFDYRLHMAIADKWIELLKRRDEDWRMGVIIHTLTNRRWMEKCVSYAESHDQALVGDKTIAFWLMDKDMYDFMALDRPSTPQIDRGIALHKMIRLITMALGGEGYLNFMGNEFGHPEWIDFPRADQYLPDGKFIRGNGNSFDKCRRRFDLGDADYLRYNGMQEFDHAMQHLEETYGFMTSDHRYISRKDEGDRIIIFERGDLVFVFNFHWSNSYFDHRAGCLKPGKYKVVLDSDDPLFGGFSRINHDAEYFTFVREAIPADIKHEGFHDDRPRSFLVYAPSRTVVVYALTKDEVKPVEAAV
;
A
#
# COMPACT_ATOMS: atom_id res chain seq x y z
N VAL A 1 12.48 18.54 -2.65
CA VAL A 1 13.40 17.39 -2.91
C VAL A 1 14.60 17.36 -1.97
N SER A 2 15.38 18.44 -1.83
CA SER A 2 16.74 18.47 -1.26
C SER A 2 16.97 17.77 0.09
N GLY A 3 15.94 17.54 0.92
CA GLY A 3 16.18 16.88 2.20
C GLY A 3 16.55 17.81 3.35
N MET A 4 16.43 19.14 3.19
CA MET A 4 16.91 20.13 4.16
C MET A 4 16.53 19.75 5.62
N PRO A 5 17.53 19.56 6.51
CA PRO A 5 17.29 19.32 7.93
C PRO A 5 16.56 20.50 8.59
N THR A 6 15.84 20.22 9.68
CA THR A 6 15.12 21.22 10.51
C THR A 6 14.06 22.04 9.76
N PHE A 7 13.70 21.60 8.55
CA PHE A 7 12.65 22.24 7.75
C PHE A 7 11.29 22.11 8.45
N CYS A 8 11.04 20.95 9.06
CA CYS A 8 9.79 20.67 9.76
C CYS A 8 9.90 20.78 11.30
N ILE A 9 10.80 21.64 11.78
CA ILE A 9 10.98 21.92 13.19
C ILE A 9 10.49 23.36 13.47
N PRO A 10 9.83 23.63 14.60
CA PRO A 10 9.35 24.97 14.94
C PRO A 10 10.45 26.04 14.92
N VAL A 11 10.09 27.28 14.58
CA VAL A 11 11.03 28.41 14.52
C VAL A 11 11.70 28.67 15.88
N GLN A 12 10.96 28.53 16.97
CA GLN A 12 11.47 28.69 18.34
C GLN A 12 12.58 27.69 18.70
N ASP A 13 12.60 26.53 18.05
CA ASP A 13 13.60 25.47 18.23
C ASP A 13 14.73 25.56 17.18
N GLY A 14 14.77 26.64 16.39
CA GLY A 14 15.78 26.88 15.35
C GLY A 14 15.47 26.23 13.99
N GLY A 15 14.25 25.77 13.77
CA GLY A 15 13.79 25.26 12.48
C GLY A 15 13.17 26.33 11.56
N VAL A 16 12.69 25.89 10.39
CA VAL A 16 12.03 26.77 9.41
C VAL A 16 10.55 26.99 9.75
N GLY A 17 9.92 26.06 10.48
CA GLY A 17 8.55 26.19 10.96
C GLY A 17 7.46 25.58 10.08
N PHE A 18 7.79 24.76 9.09
CA PHE A 18 6.77 23.95 8.41
C PHE A 18 6.34 22.77 9.30
N ASP A 19 5.08 22.33 9.19
CA ASP A 19 4.59 21.18 9.97
C ASP A 19 4.93 19.84 9.30
N TYR A 20 4.89 19.81 7.97
CA TYR A 20 5.09 18.61 7.16
C TYR A 20 5.94 18.91 5.94
N ARG A 21 6.60 17.86 5.44
CA ARG A 21 7.25 17.83 4.13
C ARG A 21 6.77 16.65 3.29
N LEU A 22 6.89 16.78 1.97
CA LEU A 22 6.60 15.68 1.04
C LEU A 22 7.75 14.65 1.03
N HIS A 23 7.43 13.36 1.15
CA HIS A 23 8.41 12.27 1.03
C HIS A 23 8.57 11.85 -0.44
N MET A 24 9.18 12.73 -1.23
CA MET A 24 9.19 12.64 -2.69
C MET A 24 9.91 11.40 -3.25
N ALA A 25 10.85 10.82 -2.50
CA ALA A 25 11.65 9.68 -2.96
C ALA A 25 10.85 8.38 -3.14
N ILE A 26 9.65 8.28 -2.54
CA ILE A 26 8.82 7.07 -2.63
C ILE A 26 8.32 6.87 -4.07
N ALA A 27 7.77 7.91 -4.69
CA ALA A 27 7.19 7.79 -6.03
C ALA A 27 8.25 7.41 -7.08
N ASP A 28 9.43 8.03 -7.02
CA ASP A 28 10.57 7.69 -7.89
C ASP A 28 10.99 6.23 -7.73
N LYS A 29 10.96 5.70 -6.49
CA LYS A 29 11.31 4.31 -6.23
C LYS A 29 10.31 3.35 -6.84
N TRP A 30 9.01 3.63 -6.77
CA TRP A 30 8.01 2.78 -7.40
C TRP A 30 8.19 2.74 -8.92
N ILE A 31 8.45 3.88 -9.57
CA ILE A 31 8.74 3.91 -11.01
C ILE A 31 10.01 3.11 -11.34
N GLU A 32 11.06 3.23 -10.53
CA GLU A 32 12.29 2.44 -10.71
C GLU A 32 12.00 0.93 -10.65
N LEU A 33 11.18 0.50 -9.70
CA LEU A 33 10.81 -0.90 -9.52
C LEU A 33 9.87 -1.41 -10.63
N LEU A 34 8.91 -0.60 -11.07
CA LEU A 34 7.96 -0.94 -12.14
C LEU A 34 8.62 -1.10 -13.51
N LYS A 35 9.83 -0.55 -13.69
CA LYS A 35 10.67 -0.79 -14.88
C LYS A 35 11.40 -2.14 -14.86
N ARG A 36 11.34 -2.88 -13.75
CA ARG A 36 11.99 -4.18 -13.55
C ARG A 36 10.94 -5.28 -13.40
N ARG A 37 11.40 -6.54 -13.45
CA ARG A 37 10.55 -7.68 -13.18
C ARG A 37 10.33 -7.85 -11.69
N ASP A 38 9.20 -8.44 -11.30
CA ASP A 38 8.80 -8.62 -9.89
C ASP A 38 9.87 -9.40 -9.09
N GLU A 39 10.55 -10.37 -9.72
CA GLU A 39 11.58 -11.21 -9.10
C GLU A 39 12.81 -10.41 -8.67
N ASP A 40 13.04 -9.27 -9.31
CA ASP A 40 14.20 -8.41 -9.06
C ASP A 40 13.90 -7.37 -7.96
N TRP A 41 12.67 -7.33 -7.42
CA TRP A 41 12.27 -6.40 -6.37
C TRP A 41 12.87 -6.81 -5.03
N ARG A 42 13.62 -5.89 -4.41
CA ARG A 42 14.27 -6.12 -3.12
C ARG A 42 13.43 -5.56 -1.97
N MET A 43 12.91 -6.44 -1.12
CA MET A 43 12.04 -6.07 0.00
C MET A 43 12.74 -5.11 0.96
N GLY A 44 14.04 -5.32 1.21
CA GLY A 44 14.85 -4.42 2.04
C GLY A 44 14.98 -3.01 1.45
N VAL A 45 15.03 -2.88 0.13
CA VAL A 45 15.13 -1.57 -0.56
C VAL A 45 13.80 -0.83 -0.50
N ILE A 46 12.68 -1.54 -0.65
CA ILE A 46 11.33 -0.98 -0.48
C ILE A 46 11.19 -0.42 0.95
N ILE A 47 11.45 -1.26 1.96
CA ILE A 47 11.37 -0.86 3.37
C ILE A 47 12.31 0.31 3.67
N HIS A 48 13.55 0.27 3.20
CA HIS A 48 14.50 1.35 3.43
C HIS A 48 13.99 2.66 2.82
N THR A 49 13.47 2.65 1.60
CA THR A 49 12.95 3.88 0.96
C THR A 49 11.78 4.47 1.75
N LEU A 50 10.84 3.62 2.17
CA LEU A 50 9.65 4.05 2.91
C LEU A 50 10.01 4.60 4.30
N THR A 51 11.01 4.04 4.96
CA THR A 51 11.33 4.36 6.37
C THR A 51 12.55 5.27 6.55
N ASN A 52 13.35 5.52 5.51
CA ASN A 52 14.49 6.43 5.56
C ASN A 52 14.04 7.90 5.57
N ARG A 53 13.73 8.37 6.78
CA ARG A 53 13.17 9.70 7.07
C ARG A 53 13.81 10.22 8.35
N ARG A 54 13.82 11.53 8.53
CA ARG A 54 14.35 12.14 9.75
C ARG A 54 13.36 11.91 10.90
N TRP A 55 13.87 11.42 12.02
CA TRP A 55 13.08 11.32 13.25
C TRP A 55 12.60 12.72 13.67
N MET A 56 11.37 12.81 14.21
CA MET A 56 10.70 14.06 14.60
C MET A 56 10.33 15.05 13.48
N GLU A 57 10.64 14.77 12.21
CA GLU A 57 10.16 15.60 11.09
C GLU A 57 9.07 14.84 10.33
N LYS A 58 7.83 15.33 10.41
CA LYS A 58 6.67 14.65 9.83
C LYS A 58 6.71 14.72 8.30
N CYS A 59 6.36 13.62 7.65
CA CYS A 59 6.26 13.56 6.20
C CYS A 59 4.87 13.14 5.74
N VAL A 60 4.42 13.74 4.63
CA VAL A 60 3.30 13.23 3.84
C VAL A 60 3.85 12.31 2.75
N SER A 61 3.41 11.05 2.72
CA SER A 61 3.76 10.05 1.72
C SER A 61 2.70 9.94 0.64
N TYR A 62 3.13 9.54 -0.56
CA TYR A 62 2.26 9.25 -1.70
C TYR A 62 2.99 8.27 -2.63
N ALA A 63 2.22 7.37 -3.26
CA ALA A 63 2.79 6.35 -4.14
C ALA A 63 3.14 6.91 -5.53
N GLU A 64 2.35 7.87 -6.00
CA GLU A 64 2.51 8.59 -7.26
C GLU A 64 1.94 10.00 -7.09
N SER A 65 2.43 10.95 -7.88
CA SER A 65 2.04 12.36 -7.82
C SER A 65 1.45 12.84 -9.15
N HIS A 66 1.04 14.10 -9.18
CA HIS A 66 0.60 14.76 -10.41
C HIS A 66 1.70 14.81 -11.48
N ASP A 67 2.98 14.86 -11.11
CA ASP A 67 4.09 14.88 -12.08
C ASP A 67 4.14 13.58 -12.89
N GLN A 68 3.94 12.43 -12.24
CA GLN A 68 3.84 11.12 -12.93
C GLN A 68 2.56 10.99 -13.76
N ALA A 69 1.51 11.75 -13.41
CA ALA A 69 0.29 11.77 -14.18
C ALA A 69 0.39 12.64 -15.44
N LEU A 70 1.42 13.49 -15.60
CA LEU A 70 1.57 14.36 -16.77
C LEU A 70 2.14 13.61 -18.00
N VAL A 71 1.97 14.21 -19.17
CA VAL A 71 2.50 13.71 -20.44
C VAL A 71 4.01 13.49 -20.36
N GLY A 72 4.43 12.26 -20.65
CA GLY A 72 5.85 11.85 -20.62
C GLY A 72 6.20 10.85 -19.53
N ASP A 73 5.28 10.59 -18.58
CA ASP A 73 5.37 9.46 -17.64
C ASP A 73 4.05 8.67 -17.65
N LYS A 74 3.99 7.59 -16.84
CA LYS A 74 2.83 6.73 -16.69
C LYS A 74 2.39 6.67 -15.23
N THR A 75 1.07 6.62 -15.00
CA THR A 75 0.52 6.28 -13.68
C THR A 75 0.93 4.87 -13.28
N ILE A 76 0.90 4.54 -11.98
CA ILE A 76 1.19 3.18 -11.50
C ILE A 76 0.27 2.16 -12.17
N ALA A 77 -1.02 2.48 -12.31
CA ALA A 77 -1.97 1.63 -13.01
C ALA A 77 -1.53 1.35 -14.45
N PHE A 78 -1.12 2.38 -15.19
CA PHE A 78 -0.68 2.24 -16.58
C PHE A 78 0.71 1.59 -16.72
N TRP A 79 1.60 1.72 -15.74
CA TRP A 79 2.83 0.92 -15.67
C TRP A 79 2.54 -0.58 -15.49
N LEU A 80 1.52 -0.91 -14.70
CA LEU A 80 1.20 -2.29 -14.35
C LEU A 80 0.37 -3.03 -15.41
N MET A 81 -0.58 -2.33 -16.03
CA MET A 81 -1.59 -2.92 -16.90
C MET A 81 -1.49 -2.45 -18.36
N ASP A 82 -0.89 -1.27 -18.61
CA ASP A 82 -0.71 -0.69 -19.94
C ASP A 82 -2.00 -0.72 -20.78
N LYS A 83 -1.92 -1.07 -22.07
CA LYS A 83 -3.08 -1.06 -22.97
C LYS A 83 -4.17 -2.09 -22.62
N ASP A 84 -3.86 -3.12 -21.82
CA ASP A 84 -4.86 -4.13 -21.44
C ASP A 84 -6.01 -3.51 -20.64
N MET A 85 -5.78 -2.34 -20.02
CA MET A 85 -6.81 -1.56 -19.32
C MET A 85 -8.01 -1.19 -20.20
N TYR A 86 -7.84 -1.09 -21.52
CA TYR A 86 -8.91 -0.72 -22.43
C TYR A 86 -9.85 -1.90 -22.74
N ASP A 87 -9.31 -3.12 -22.71
CA ASP A 87 -10.02 -4.31 -23.20
C ASP A 87 -10.43 -5.27 -22.08
N PHE A 88 -9.78 -5.25 -20.92
CA PHE A 88 -9.95 -6.28 -19.88
C PHE A 88 -10.42 -5.75 -18.51
N MET A 89 -10.83 -4.49 -18.44
CA MET A 89 -11.34 -3.88 -17.20
C MET A 89 -12.83 -4.13 -16.95
N ALA A 90 -13.57 -4.76 -17.86
CA ALA A 90 -14.95 -5.14 -17.57
C ALA A 90 -15.03 -6.42 -16.72
N LEU A 91 -16.03 -6.50 -15.84
CA LEU A 91 -16.25 -7.67 -14.98
C LEU A 91 -16.90 -8.83 -15.72
N ASP A 92 -17.61 -8.57 -16.82
CA ASP A 92 -18.36 -9.54 -17.62
C ASP A 92 -17.49 -10.48 -18.47
N ARG A 93 -16.17 -10.24 -18.49
CA ARG A 93 -15.19 -11.01 -19.23
C ARG A 93 -14.07 -11.53 -18.32
N PRO A 94 -13.43 -12.64 -18.69
CA PRO A 94 -12.25 -13.13 -17.99
C PRO A 94 -11.17 -12.05 -17.91
N SER A 95 -10.58 -11.92 -16.73
CA SER A 95 -9.38 -11.11 -16.55
C SER A 95 -8.17 -11.75 -17.21
N THR A 96 -7.09 -10.99 -17.39
CA THR A 96 -5.79 -11.50 -17.82
C THR A 96 -4.83 -11.55 -16.62
N PRO A 97 -3.79 -12.41 -16.64
CA PRO A 97 -2.77 -12.40 -15.60
C PRO A 97 -2.10 -11.03 -15.38
N GLN A 98 -2.06 -10.19 -16.41
CA GLN A 98 -1.52 -8.83 -16.34
C GLN A 98 -2.46 -7.88 -15.59
N ILE A 99 -3.77 -7.95 -15.85
CA ILE A 99 -4.77 -7.19 -15.09
C ILE A 99 -4.83 -7.64 -13.63
N ASP A 100 -4.86 -8.96 -13.37
CA ASP A 100 -4.88 -9.49 -12.00
C ASP A 100 -3.64 -9.06 -11.21
N ARG A 101 -2.46 -9.13 -11.86
CA ARG A 101 -1.21 -8.60 -11.29
C ARG A 101 -1.32 -7.11 -10.99
N GLY A 102 -1.85 -6.34 -11.94
CA GLY A 102 -1.90 -4.88 -11.84
C GLY A 102 -2.83 -4.38 -10.74
N ILE A 103 -4.03 -4.95 -10.64
CA ILE A 103 -4.99 -4.62 -9.58
C ILE A 103 -4.40 -4.98 -8.21
N ALA A 104 -3.81 -6.17 -8.06
CA ALA A 104 -3.20 -6.59 -6.81
C ALA A 104 -2.05 -5.67 -6.37
N LEU A 105 -1.10 -5.40 -7.27
CA LEU A 105 0.06 -4.56 -6.96
C LEU A 105 -0.31 -3.09 -6.76
N HIS A 106 -1.29 -2.54 -7.47
CA HIS A 106 -1.79 -1.18 -7.25
C HIS A 106 -2.27 -1.00 -5.80
N LYS A 107 -3.13 -1.90 -5.33
CA LYS A 107 -3.62 -1.93 -3.94
C LYS A 107 -2.46 -2.05 -2.92
N MET A 108 -1.56 -3.01 -3.13
CA MET A 108 -0.44 -3.26 -2.22
C MET A 108 0.54 -2.07 -2.15
N ILE A 109 0.88 -1.46 -3.28
CA ILE A 109 1.80 -0.30 -3.34
C ILE A 109 1.22 0.90 -2.60
N ARG A 110 -0.07 1.18 -2.78
CA ARG A 110 -0.76 2.26 -2.07
C ARG A 110 -0.75 2.03 -0.55
N LEU A 111 -1.20 0.84 -0.12
CA LEU A 111 -1.32 0.53 1.30
C LEU A 111 0.05 0.51 2.00
N ILE A 112 1.10 -0.08 1.41
CA ILE A 112 2.42 -0.07 2.06
C ILE A 112 3.01 1.34 2.13
N THR A 113 2.70 2.20 1.14
CA THR A 113 3.14 3.59 1.12
C THR A 113 2.45 4.42 2.21
N MET A 114 1.15 4.21 2.42
CA MET A 114 0.40 4.81 3.52
C MET A 114 0.90 4.26 4.88
N ALA A 115 1.03 2.94 4.96
CA ALA A 115 1.35 2.24 6.20
C ALA A 115 2.81 2.33 6.64
N LEU A 116 3.79 2.72 5.81
CA LEU A 116 5.18 2.93 6.26
C LEU A 116 5.81 4.26 5.87
N GLY A 117 5.26 4.96 4.86
CA GLY A 117 5.92 6.08 4.21
C GLY A 117 5.92 7.41 4.99
N GLY A 118 4.97 7.63 5.90
CA GLY A 118 4.93 8.87 6.68
C GLY A 118 3.73 9.03 7.61
N GLU A 119 3.62 10.21 8.23
CA GLU A 119 2.57 10.62 9.19
C GLU A 119 1.35 11.26 8.51
N GLY A 120 1.34 11.35 7.19
CA GLY A 120 0.16 11.72 6.40
C GLY A 120 0.21 11.05 5.04
N TYR A 121 -0.94 10.86 4.40
CA TYR A 121 -1.06 10.27 3.07
C TYR A 121 -1.62 11.30 2.09
N LEU A 122 -1.15 11.25 0.85
CA LEU A 122 -1.65 12.07 -0.25
C LEU A 122 -1.97 11.17 -1.44
N ASN A 123 -3.08 11.46 -2.09
CA ASN A 123 -3.47 10.87 -3.36
C ASN A 123 -3.87 11.98 -4.34
N PHE A 124 -3.42 11.85 -5.59
CA PHE A 124 -3.81 12.76 -6.66
C PHE A 124 -5.03 12.21 -7.39
N MET A 125 -6.00 13.10 -7.69
CA MET A 125 -7.32 12.74 -8.20
C MET A 125 -7.29 11.76 -9.39
N GLY A 126 -8.09 10.70 -9.30
CA GLY A 126 -8.16 9.60 -10.27
C GLY A 126 -7.23 8.43 -9.95
N ASN A 127 -6.10 8.64 -9.27
CA ASN A 127 -5.15 7.56 -9.03
C ASN A 127 -5.71 6.52 -8.03
N GLU A 128 -6.66 6.93 -7.18
CA GLU A 128 -7.41 6.08 -6.23
C GLU A 128 -8.07 4.87 -6.87
N PHE A 129 -8.69 5.06 -8.03
CA PHE A 129 -9.28 3.96 -8.79
C PHE A 129 -8.39 3.51 -9.96
N GLY A 130 -7.13 3.95 -10.01
CA GLY A 130 -6.22 3.59 -11.10
C GLY A 130 -6.64 4.17 -12.44
N HIS A 131 -6.95 5.47 -12.50
CA HIS A 131 -7.32 6.16 -13.73
C HIS A 131 -6.34 5.85 -14.87
N PRO A 132 -6.84 5.43 -16.06
CA PRO A 132 -5.97 5.05 -17.18
C PRO A 132 -5.32 6.28 -17.82
N GLU A 133 -4.44 6.06 -18.78
CA GLU A 133 -3.81 7.13 -19.58
C GLU A 133 -2.96 8.12 -18.74
N TRP A 134 -2.88 9.37 -19.19
CA TRP A 134 -2.12 10.47 -18.58
C TRP A 134 -2.91 11.79 -18.73
N ILE A 135 -2.44 12.83 -18.06
CA ILE A 135 -2.87 14.23 -18.16
C ILE A 135 -2.02 14.91 -19.22
N ASP A 136 -2.68 15.54 -20.20
CA ASP A 136 -2.03 16.49 -21.09
C ASP A 136 -2.93 17.72 -21.20
N PHE A 137 -2.36 18.91 -21.00
CA PHE A 137 -3.08 20.17 -21.12
C PHE A 137 -3.09 20.63 -22.58
N PRO A 138 -4.13 21.35 -23.03
CA PRO A 138 -4.14 21.96 -24.36
C PRO A 138 -2.90 22.83 -24.57
N ARG A 139 -2.09 22.49 -25.57
CA ARG A 139 -0.85 23.22 -25.86
C ARG A 139 -0.59 23.29 -27.36
N ALA A 140 -0.21 24.49 -27.80
CA ALA A 140 0.31 24.75 -29.14
C ALA A 140 1.75 24.23 -29.28
N ASP A 141 2.24 24.19 -30.51
CA ASP A 141 3.65 23.92 -30.80
C ASP A 141 4.53 25.01 -30.16
N GLN A 142 5.67 24.60 -29.59
CA GLN A 142 6.61 25.50 -28.91
C GLN A 142 8.02 25.33 -29.47
N TYR A 143 8.79 26.42 -29.45
CA TYR A 143 10.22 26.41 -29.68
C TYR A 143 10.93 26.83 -28.39
N LEU A 144 11.85 26.00 -27.92
CA LEU A 144 12.69 26.31 -26.77
C LEU A 144 13.75 27.38 -27.14
N PRO A 145 14.35 28.08 -26.16
CA PRO A 145 15.40 29.06 -26.40
C PRO A 145 16.64 28.51 -27.13
N ASP A 146 16.88 27.20 -27.05
CA ASP A 146 17.94 26.48 -27.76
C ASP A 146 17.56 26.10 -29.21
N GLY A 147 16.37 26.51 -29.67
CA GLY A 147 15.83 26.21 -31.00
C GLY A 147 15.13 24.84 -31.10
N LYS A 148 15.08 24.05 -30.02
CA LYS A 148 14.43 22.74 -30.05
C LYS A 148 12.91 22.90 -30.21
N PHE A 149 12.38 22.26 -31.25
CA PHE A 149 10.94 22.18 -31.49
C PHE A 149 10.27 21.14 -30.58
N ILE A 150 9.20 21.55 -29.90
CA ILE A 150 8.33 20.70 -29.11
C ILE A 150 6.94 20.77 -29.72
N ARG A 151 6.52 19.65 -30.33
CA ARG A 151 5.17 19.52 -30.89
C ARG A 151 4.13 19.58 -29.77
N GLY A 152 3.14 20.45 -29.93
CA GLY A 152 1.93 20.55 -29.13
C GLY A 152 0.98 19.36 -29.34
N ASN A 153 -0.22 19.45 -28.76
CA ASN A 153 -1.27 18.44 -28.94
C ASN A 153 -2.47 18.99 -29.73
N GLY A 154 -2.26 20.07 -30.50
CA GLY A 154 -3.32 20.72 -31.27
C GLY A 154 -4.38 21.39 -30.41
N ASN A 155 -4.03 21.86 -29.20
CA ASN A 155 -4.95 22.39 -28.21
C ASN A 155 -6.07 21.39 -27.82
N SER A 156 -5.73 20.10 -27.76
CA SER A 156 -6.67 19.05 -27.39
C SER A 156 -6.99 19.08 -25.89
N PHE A 157 -8.26 18.88 -25.57
CA PHE A 157 -8.75 18.72 -24.20
C PHE A 157 -8.99 17.25 -23.81
N ASP A 158 -8.72 16.29 -24.71
CA ASP A 158 -9.06 14.88 -24.49
C ASP A 158 -8.42 14.28 -23.23
N LYS A 159 -7.18 14.67 -22.92
CA LYS A 159 -6.44 14.22 -21.73
C LYS A 159 -6.51 15.22 -20.56
N CYS A 160 -7.17 16.36 -20.75
CA CYS A 160 -7.35 17.40 -19.74
C CYS A 160 -8.67 17.19 -18.98
N ARG A 161 -8.93 15.95 -18.54
CA ARG A 161 -10.15 15.55 -17.82
C ARG A 161 -9.88 14.42 -16.83
N ARG A 162 -10.87 14.12 -16.01
CA ARG A 162 -10.95 12.93 -15.16
C ARG A 162 -12.19 12.13 -15.54
N ARG A 163 -12.06 10.82 -15.65
CA ARG A 163 -13.16 9.88 -15.95
C ARG A 163 -13.62 9.21 -14.67
N PHE A 164 -14.27 9.98 -13.81
CA PHE A 164 -14.87 9.46 -12.56
C PHE A 164 -15.94 8.40 -12.84
N ASP A 165 -16.58 8.47 -14.02
CA ASP A 165 -17.49 7.45 -14.52
C ASP A 165 -16.88 6.05 -14.59
N LEU A 166 -15.54 5.92 -14.69
CA LEU A 166 -14.88 4.61 -14.64
C LEU A 166 -14.89 4.01 -13.24
N GLY A 167 -14.62 4.82 -12.20
CA GLY A 167 -14.62 4.37 -10.80
C GLY A 167 -16.03 4.11 -10.27
N ASP A 168 -17.01 4.89 -10.74
CA ASP A 168 -18.43 4.75 -10.37
C ASP A 168 -19.13 3.57 -11.07
N ALA A 169 -18.54 3.03 -12.14
CA ALA A 169 -19.13 1.92 -12.89
C ALA A 169 -18.90 0.58 -12.18
N ASP A 170 -19.96 0.06 -11.55
CA ASP A 170 -20.01 -1.24 -10.86
C ASP A 170 -19.72 -2.45 -11.76
N TYR A 171 -19.85 -2.31 -13.08
CA TYR A 171 -19.51 -3.32 -14.08
C TYR A 171 -18.04 -3.27 -14.54
N LEU A 172 -17.24 -2.34 -14.02
CA LEU A 172 -15.80 -2.23 -14.30
C LEU A 172 -14.95 -2.48 -13.05
N ARG A 173 -13.74 -3.01 -13.27
CA ARG A 173 -12.74 -3.33 -12.25
C ARG A 173 -12.14 -2.10 -11.56
N TYR A 174 -12.32 -0.90 -12.10
CA TYR A 174 -11.91 0.35 -11.46
C TYR A 174 -12.62 0.57 -10.13
N ASN A 175 -13.91 0.19 -10.05
CA ASN A 175 -14.69 0.27 -8.83
C ASN A 175 -14.04 -0.50 -7.66
N GLY A 176 -13.55 -1.72 -7.89
CA GLY A 176 -12.87 -2.48 -6.84
C GLY A 176 -11.57 -1.84 -6.33
N MET A 177 -10.83 -1.12 -7.17
CA MET A 177 -9.67 -0.32 -6.72
C MET A 177 -10.12 0.91 -5.92
N GLN A 178 -11.23 1.55 -6.30
CA GLN A 178 -11.84 2.65 -5.56
C GLN A 178 -12.31 2.22 -4.16
N GLU A 179 -13.01 1.09 -4.08
CA GLU A 179 -13.50 0.53 -2.81
C GLU A 179 -12.34 0.13 -1.89
N PHE A 180 -11.23 -0.37 -2.45
CA PHE A 180 -10.03 -0.64 -1.65
C PHE A 180 -9.41 0.66 -1.10
N ASP A 181 -9.39 1.74 -1.89
CA ASP A 181 -8.92 3.03 -1.40
C ASP A 181 -9.80 3.57 -0.27
N HIS A 182 -11.13 3.50 -0.41
CA HIS A 182 -12.06 3.83 0.65
C HIS A 182 -11.83 3.01 1.93
N ALA A 183 -11.66 1.69 1.79
CA ALA A 183 -11.38 0.80 2.92
C ALA A 183 -10.04 1.12 3.58
N MET A 184 -9.01 1.50 2.80
CA MET A 184 -7.72 1.95 3.32
C MET A 184 -7.83 3.25 4.13
N GLN A 185 -8.60 4.24 3.65
CA GLN A 185 -8.84 5.47 4.42
C GLN A 185 -9.63 5.18 5.69
N HIS A 186 -10.66 4.33 5.61
CA HIS A 186 -11.46 3.95 6.78
C HIS A 186 -10.66 3.16 7.82
N LEU A 187 -9.71 2.33 7.38
CA LEU A 187 -8.77 1.65 8.27
C LEU A 187 -7.93 2.66 9.06
N GLU A 188 -7.40 3.71 8.43
CA GLU A 188 -6.67 4.75 9.16
C GLU A 188 -7.58 5.57 10.07
N GLU A 189 -8.77 5.95 9.63
CA GLU A 189 -9.74 6.66 10.47
C GLU A 189 -10.09 5.85 11.74
N THR A 190 -10.19 4.53 11.60
CA THR A 190 -10.56 3.63 12.71
C THR A 190 -9.40 3.39 13.68
N TYR A 191 -8.17 3.23 13.18
CA TYR A 191 -7.02 2.78 13.98
C TYR A 191 -5.95 3.84 14.23
N GLY A 192 -5.95 4.96 13.49
CA GLY A 192 -5.00 6.06 13.63
C GLY A 192 -3.53 5.62 13.54
N PHE A 193 -3.21 4.65 12.68
CA PHE A 193 -1.90 4.02 12.65
C PHE A 193 -0.83 4.96 12.07
N MET A 194 -1.17 5.92 11.20
CA MET A 194 -0.18 6.80 10.59
C MET A 194 0.53 7.70 11.59
N THR A 195 -0.16 8.12 12.65
CA THR A 195 0.42 8.96 13.71
C THR A 195 0.83 8.17 14.95
N SER A 196 0.73 6.84 14.93
CA SER A 196 1.16 6.00 16.05
C SER A 196 2.67 6.02 16.25
N ASP A 197 3.11 6.16 17.50
CA ASP A 197 4.51 6.04 17.90
C ASP A 197 5.06 4.62 17.68
N HIS A 198 4.19 3.60 17.79
CA HIS A 198 4.58 2.22 17.54
C HIS A 198 4.67 1.95 16.03
N ARG A 199 5.89 1.68 15.57
CA ARG A 199 6.20 1.16 14.24
C ARG A 199 7.36 0.17 14.33
N TYR A 200 7.16 -1.05 13.86
CA TYR A 200 8.18 -2.10 13.94
C TYR A 200 8.13 -3.02 12.72
N ILE A 201 9.20 -3.08 11.92
CA ILE A 201 9.29 -4.02 10.79
C ILE A 201 9.94 -5.30 11.29
N SER A 202 9.15 -6.35 11.49
CA SER A 202 9.63 -7.66 11.93
C SER A 202 10.26 -8.42 10.76
N ARG A 203 9.68 -8.35 9.56
CA ARG A 203 10.15 -9.14 8.42
C ARG A 203 10.24 -8.33 7.12
N LYS A 204 11.30 -8.61 6.35
CA LYS A 204 11.55 -8.10 5.00
C LYS A 204 12.33 -9.15 4.21
N ASP A 205 11.67 -10.29 3.98
CA ASP A 205 12.29 -11.50 3.46
C ASP A 205 12.50 -11.41 1.94
N GLU A 206 13.73 -11.65 1.47
CA GLU A 206 14.07 -11.59 0.04
C GLU A 206 13.80 -12.91 -0.70
N GLY A 207 13.68 -14.04 0.00
CA GLY A 207 13.34 -15.32 -0.61
C GLY A 207 11.83 -15.41 -0.83
N ASP A 208 11.09 -15.33 0.28
CA ASP A 208 9.64 -15.45 0.29
C ASP A 208 8.92 -14.20 -0.22
N ARG A 209 9.63 -13.07 -0.33
CA ARG A 209 9.09 -11.75 -0.72
C ARG A 209 7.97 -11.29 0.22
N ILE A 210 8.09 -11.67 1.50
CA ILE A 210 7.15 -11.31 2.54
C ILE A 210 7.69 -10.12 3.35
N ILE A 211 6.82 -9.12 3.52
CA ILE A 211 7.05 -8.01 4.43
C ILE A 211 6.01 -8.09 5.54
N ILE A 212 6.47 -8.11 6.79
CA ILE A 212 5.61 -8.07 7.98
C ILE A 212 6.06 -6.91 8.86
N PHE A 213 5.10 -6.11 9.30
CA PHE A 213 5.36 -5.03 10.23
C PHE A 213 4.13 -4.71 11.08
N GLU A 214 4.40 -4.07 12.20
CA GLU A 214 3.41 -3.48 13.08
C GLU A 214 3.40 -1.97 12.93
N ARG A 215 2.20 -1.40 12.94
CA ARG A 215 2.00 0.04 13.08
C ARG A 215 0.74 0.31 13.89
N GLY A 216 0.90 0.98 15.02
CA GLY A 216 -0.15 1.01 16.04
C GLY A 216 -0.46 -0.39 16.55
N ASP A 217 -1.74 -0.71 16.63
CA ASP A 217 -2.23 -2.03 17.08
C ASP A 217 -2.46 -3.02 15.92
N LEU A 218 -2.04 -2.66 14.71
CA LEU A 218 -2.21 -3.45 13.50
C LEU A 218 -0.94 -4.21 13.13
N VAL A 219 -1.13 -5.45 12.66
CA VAL A 219 -0.09 -6.27 12.02
C VAL A 219 -0.41 -6.34 10.53
N PHE A 220 0.51 -5.89 9.70
CA PHE A 220 0.40 -5.92 8.24
C PHE A 220 1.23 -7.07 7.69
N VAL A 221 0.63 -7.88 6.83
CA VAL A 221 1.32 -8.98 6.13
C VAL A 221 1.17 -8.78 4.63
N PHE A 222 2.27 -8.43 3.97
CA PHE A 222 2.36 -8.30 2.52
C PHE A 222 3.10 -9.50 1.92
N ASN A 223 2.51 -10.16 0.94
CA ASN A 223 3.18 -11.15 0.11
C ASN A 223 3.37 -10.60 -1.31
N PHE A 224 4.58 -10.11 -1.61
CA PHE A 224 4.97 -9.61 -2.94
C PHE A 224 5.44 -10.72 -3.89
N HIS A 225 5.42 -11.99 -3.47
CA HIS A 225 5.84 -13.07 -4.35
C HIS A 225 4.88 -13.15 -5.54
N TRP A 226 5.44 -13.28 -6.74
CA TRP A 226 4.70 -13.28 -8.01
C TRP A 226 3.92 -14.57 -8.30
N SER A 227 4.04 -15.60 -7.44
CA SER A 227 3.43 -16.93 -7.67
C SER A 227 3.19 -17.71 -6.38
N ASN A 228 4.09 -17.64 -5.40
CA ASN A 228 4.03 -18.49 -4.22
C ASN A 228 3.02 -17.98 -3.20
N SER A 229 2.24 -18.91 -2.67
CA SER A 229 1.33 -18.69 -1.54
C SER A 229 1.83 -19.52 -0.37
N TYR A 230 1.76 -18.96 0.83
CA TYR A 230 2.36 -19.55 2.03
C TYR A 230 1.28 -19.93 3.03
N PHE A 231 1.22 -21.21 3.37
CA PHE A 231 0.39 -21.73 4.46
C PHE A 231 1.19 -21.72 5.76
N ASP A 232 0.49 -21.56 6.88
CA ASP A 232 1.08 -21.56 8.21
C ASP A 232 2.29 -20.62 8.33
N HIS A 233 2.26 -19.49 7.62
CA HIS A 233 3.33 -18.52 7.67
C HIS A 233 3.27 -17.78 8.99
N ARG A 234 4.36 -17.77 9.73
CA ARG A 234 4.39 -17.15 11.05
C ARG A 234 4.55 -15.63 10.93
N ALA A 235 3.71 -14.89 11.66
CA ALA A 235 3.77 -13.44 11.77
C ALA A 235 4.06 -13.04 13.22
N GLY A 236 5.17 -12.35 13.46
CA GLY A 236 5.54 -11.82 14.77
C GLY A 236 4.68 -10.62 15.17
N CYS A 237 4.34 -10.52 16.46
CA CYS A 237 3.54 -9.42 17.03
C CYS A 237 3.92 -9.11 18.49
N LEU A 238 3.58 -7.90 18.96
CA LEU A 238 3.86 -7.44 20.33
C LEU A 238 2.93 -8.08 21.35
N LYS A 239 1.62 -7.96 21.08
CA LYS A 239 0.56 -8.19 22.06
C LYS A 239 0.05 -9.63 21.91
N PRO A 240 -0.04 -10.41 23.01
CA PRO A 240 -0.70 -11.70 22.95
C PRO A 240 -2.21 -11.50 22.81
N GLY A 241 -2.88 -12.50 22.24
CA GLY A 241 -4.34 -12.58 22.22
C GLY A 241 -4.86 -13.12 20.90
N LYS A 242 -6.06 -12.68 20.56
CA LYS A 242 -6.77 -13.05 19.34
C LYS A 242 -6.75 -11.90 18.35
N TYR A 243 -6.30 -12.19 17.14
CA TYR A 243 -6.30 -11.28 16.01
C TYR A 243 -7.40 -11.65 15.02
N LYS A 244 -7.94 -10.62 14.34
CA LYS A 244 -8.90 -10.77 13.25
C LYS A 244 -8.48 -9.93 12.05
N VAL A 245 -8.88 -10.38 10.86
CA VAL A 245 -8.72 -9.62 9.62
C VAL A 245 -9.57 -8.36 9.70
N VAL A 246 -8.97 -7.21 9.39
CA VAL A 246 -9.65 -5.90 9.34
C VAL A 246 -9.53 -5.22 7.99
N LEU A 247 -8.61 -5.69 7.15
CA LEU A 247 -8.54 -5.37 5.72
C LEU A 247 -7.88 -6.53 4.99
N ASP A 248 -8.47 -6.97 3.89
CA ASP A 248 -7.95 -8.03 3.04
C ASP A 248 -8.04 -7.59 1.58
N SER A 249 -6.90 -7.41 0.92
CA SER A 249 -6.89 -7.02 -0.49
C SER A 249 -7.41 -8.11 -1.43
N ASP A 250 -7.50 -9.36 -0.97
CA ASP A 250 -7.98 -10.49 -1.76
C ASP A 250 -9.51 -10.66 -1.73
N ASP A 251 -10.24 -9.75 -1.06
CA ASP A 251 -11.70 -9.71 -1.09
C ASP A 251 -12.23 -9.47 -2.52
N PRO A 252 -13.28 -10.20 -2.96
CA PRO A 252 -13.95 -9.98 -4.25
C PRO A 252 -14.41 -8.54 -4.50
N LEU A 253 -14.83 -7.81 -3.47
CA LEU A 253 -15.19 -6.39 -3.56
C LEU A 253 -14.04 -5.57 -4.16
N PHE A 254 -12.81 -5.92 -3.80
CA PHE A 254 -11.61 -5.25 -4.29
C PHE A 254 -11.03 -5.91 -5.55
N GLY A 255 -11.75 -6.85 -6.17
CA GLY A 255 -11.28 -7.61 -7.32
C GLY A 255 -10.25 -8.70 -6.98
N GLY A 256 -10.25 -9.23 -5.75
CA GLY A 256 -9.44 -10.37 -5.35
C GLY A 256 -10.11 -11.73 -5.58
N PHE A 257 -9.50 -12.80 -5.07
CA PHE A 257 -9.90 -14.19 -5.31
C PHE A 257 -10.62 -14.87 -4.13
N SER A 258 -10.95 -14.15 -3.07
CA SER A 258 -11.67 -14.65 -1.88
C SER A 258 -10.98 -15.80 -1.15
N ARG A 259 -9.64 -15.78 -1.03
CA ARG A 259 -8.90 -16.92 -0.47
C ARG A 259 -8.66 -16.82 1.05
N ILE A 260 -9.02 -15.70 1.67
CA ILE A 260 -8.91 -15.49 3.12
C ILE A 260 -10.29 -15.63 3.75
N ASN A 261 -10.38 -16.37 4.86
CA ASN A 261 -11.61 -16.49 5.64
C ASN A 261 -11.65 -15.38 6.71
N HIS A 262 -12.63 -14.47 6.62
CA HIS A 262 -12.77 -13.34 7.55
C HIS A 262 -13.34 -13.74 8.92
N ASP A 263 -13.98 -14.91 9.01
CA ASP A 263 -14.46 -15.47 10.30
C ASP A 263 -13.34 -16.17 11.09
N ALA A 264 -12.18 -16.39 10.48
CA ALA A 264 -11.06 -17.05 11.14
C ALA A 264 -10.52 -16.23 12.31
N GLU A 265 -10.23 -16.91 13.41
CA GLU A 265 -9.61 -16.33 14.60
C GLU A 265 -8.14 -16.74 14.69
N TYR A 266 -7.26 -15.75 14.81
CA TYR A 266 -5.81 -15.95 14.78
C TYR A 266 -5.23 -15.78 16.18
N PHE A 267 -4.91 -16.90 16.84
CA PHE A 267 -4.42 -16.89 18.21
C PHE A 267 -2.89 -16.84 18.28
N THR A 268 -2.37 -15.97 19.14
CA THR A 268 -0.93 -15.94 19.41
C THR A 268 -0.49 -17.16 20.21
N PHE A 269 0.66 -17.73 19.86
CA PHE A 269 1.25 -18.82 20.64
C PHE A 269 1.68 -18.36 22.05
N VAL A 270 1.35 -19.18 23.04
CA VAL A 270 1.92 -19.08 24.40
C VAL A 270 3.30 -19.73 24.37
N ARG A 271 4.27 -19.20 25.13
CA ARG A 271 5.69 -19.62 25.12
C ARG A 271 5.87 -21.13 25.37
N GLU A 272 4.93 -21.76 26.07
CA GLU A 272 4.92 -23.19 26.41
C GLU A 272 4.26 -24.09 25.34
N ALA A 273 3.47 -23.52 24.42
CA ALA A 273 2.71 -24.25 23.40
C ALA A 273 3.43 -24.32 22.05
N ILE A 274 4.73 -24.01 22.01
CA ILE A 274 5.53 -23.99 20.80
C ILE A 274 6.03 -25.42 20.52
N PRO A 275 5.69 -26.02 19.36
CA PRO A 275 6.20 -27.33 18.96
C PRO A 275 7.72 -27.42 19.08
N ALA A 276 8.23 -28.57 19.55
CA ALA A 276 9.65 -28.76 19.88
C ALA A 276 10.62 -28.63 18.68
N ASP A 277 10.10 -28.71 17.46
CA ASP A 277 10.81 -28.47 16.20
C ASP A 277 11.06 -26.97 15.93
N ILE A 278 10.39 -26.09 16.65
CA ILE A 278 10.51 -24.63 16.54
C ILE A 278 11.47 -24.16 17.64
N LYS A 279 12.77 -24.16 17.31
CA LYS A 279 13.90 -23.91 18.21
C LYS A 279 13.99 -22.51 18.85
N HIS A 280 13.00 -21.65 18.68
CA HIS A 280 13.03 -20.28 19.19
C HIS A 280 11.92 -20.07 20.23
N GLU A 281 12.33 -19.93 21.49
CA GLU A 281 11.51 -19.71 22.67
C GLU A 281 10.53 -18.53 22.52
N GLY A 282 9.31 -18.68 21.99
CA GLY A 282 8.33 -17.58 21.94
C GLY A 282 8.63 -16.46 20.94
N PHE A 283 9.92 -16.23 20.67
CA PHE A 283 10.42 -15.16 19.84
C PHE A 283 10.42 -15.57 18.37
N HIS A 284 9.82 -14.74 17.53
CA HIS A 284 9.91 -14.85 16.07
C HIS A 284 10.12 -13.46 15.49
N ASP A 285 11.15 -13.30 14.66
CA ASP A 285 11.51 -12.02 14.03
C ASP A 285 11.59 -10.86 15.06
N ASP A 286 12.27 -11.13 16.18
CA ASP A 286 12.45 -10.22 17.33
C ASP A 286 11.14 -9.74 17.99
N ARG A 287 10.06 -10.48 17.83
CA ARG A 287 8.76 -10.25 18.49
C ARG A 287 8.49 -11.29 19.56
N PRO A 288 7.92 -10.89 20.71
CA PRO A 288 7.68 -11.80 21.83
C PRO A 288 6.52 -12.78 21.61
N ARG A 289 5.67 -12.54 20.60
CA ARG A 289 4.51 -13.35 20.25
C ARG A 289 4.46 -13.54 18.74
N SER A 290 3.73 -14.57 18.30
CA SER A 290 3.43 -14.79 16.89
C SER A 290 2.15 -15.60 16.71
N PHE A 291 1.54 -15.51 15.53
CA PHE A 291 0.44 -16.34 15.08
C PHE A 291 0.70 -16.83 13.65
N LEU A 292 -0.04 -17.82 13.17
CA LEU A 292 0.08 -18.35 11.82
C LEU A 292 -0.95 -17.74 10.90
N VAL A 293 -0.56 -17.40 9.68
CA VAL A 293 -1.44 -16.86 8.65
C VAL A 293 -1.31 -17.65 7.36
N TYR A 294 -2.38 -17.63 6.57
CA TYR A 294 -2.29 -17.94 5.15
C TYR A 294 -2.02 -16.66 4.38
N ALA A 295 -0.96 -16.63 3.56
CA ALA A 295 -0.53 -15.48 2.80
C ALA A 295 -0.51 -15.82 1.29
N PRO A 296 -1.61 -15.61 0.55
CA PRO A 296 -1.66 -15.83 -0.88
C PRO A 296 -0.72 -14.90 -1.65
N SER A 297 -0.24 -15.34 -2.81
CA SER A 297 0.59 -14.52 -3.71
C SER A 297 -0.10 -13.20 -4.07
N ARG A 298 0.67 -12.10 -4.05
CA ARG A 298 0.24 -10.72 -4.35
C ARG A 298 -0.98 -10.30 -3.54
N THR A 299 -0.88 -10.43 -2.22
CA THR A 299 -1.91 -9.96 -1.29
C THR A 299 -1.31 -9.16 -0.15
N VAL A 300 -2.15 -8.30 0.42
CA VAL A 300 -1.95 -7.73 1.74
C VAL A 300 -3.16 -8.02 2.61
N VAL A 301 -2.90 -8.51 3.82
CA VAL A 301 -3.90 -8.69 4.85
C VAL A 301 -3.45 -7.97 6.11
N VAL A 302 -4.36 -7.21 6.71
CA VAL A 302 -4.14 -6.44 7.94
C VAL A 302 -4.95 -7.07 9.06
N TYR A 303 -4.28 -7.30 10.19
CA TYR A 303 -4.85 -7.93 11.36
C TYR A 303 -4.85 -6.96 12.53
N ALA A 304 -5.96 -6.91 13.27
CA ALA A 304 -6.07 -6.15 14.51
C ALA A 304 -6.27 -7.08 15.70
N LEU A 305 -5.72 -6.70 16.85
CA LEU A 305 -6.01 -7.38 18.11
C LEU A 305 -7.48 -7.13 18.50
N THR A 306 -8.24 -8.20 18.71
CA THR A 306 -9.59 -8.09 19.26
C THR A 306 -9.53 -7.61 20.70
N LYS A 307 -10.24 -6.53 21.01
CA LYS A 307 -10.57 -6.17 22.38
C LYS A 307 -11.73 -7.08 22.75
N ASP A 308 -11.51 -8.08 23.60
CA ASP A 308 -12.63 -8.87 24.10
C ASP A 308 -13.61 -7.91 24.78
N GLU A 309 -14.80 -7.73 24.19
CA GLU A 309 -15.93 -7.21 24.96
C GLU A 309 -16.20 -8.23 26.05
N VAL A 310 -15.78 -7.92 27.27
CA VAL A 310 -16.31 -8.58 28.46
C VAL A 310 -17.79 -8.21 28.49
N LYS A 311 -18.63 -8.99 27.81
CA LYS A 311 -20.08 -8.89 27.98
C LYS A 311 -20.33 -9.17 29.47
N PRO A 312 -20.94 -8.24 30.21
CA PRO A 312 -21.35 -8.51 31.58
C PRO A 312 -22.26 -9.73 31.53
N VAL A 313 -21.88 -10.81 32.21
CA VAL A 313 -22.81 -11.88 32.49
C VAL A 313 -23.84 -11.27 33.44
N GLU A 314 -25.04 -10.97 32.93
CA GLU A 314 -26.17 -10.68 33.78
C GLU A 314 -26.38 -11.89 34.67
N ALA A 315 -26.08 -11.73 35.96
CA ALA A 315 -26.42 -12.73 36.95
C ALA A 315 -27.94 -12.83 36.95
N ALA A 316 -28.48 -13.96 36.50
CA ALA A 316 -29.88 -14.28 36.67
C ALA A 316 -30.20 -14.22 38.18
N VAL A 317 -31.06 -13.28 38.55
CA VAL A 317 -31.61 -13.11 39.90
C VAL A 317 -32.79 -14.06 40.10
#